data_AF-A0A831YRP0-F1
#
_entry.id   AF-A0A831YRP0-F1
#
_cell.length_a   1.000
_cell.length_b   1.000
_cell.length_c   1.000
_cell.angle_alpha   90.00
_cell.angle_beta   90.00
_cell.angle_gamma   90.00
#
_symmetry.space_group_name_H-M   'P 1'
#
loop_
_entity.id
_entity.type
_entity.pdbx_description
1 polymer ?
#
loop_
_entity_poly.entity_id
_entity_poly.type
_entity_poly.pdbx_seq_one_letter_code
_entity_poly.pdbx_strand_id
1 'polypeptide(L)'
;MGEILKEPDAPWIAFLKGAGGTAAAVGLPVLVHLLFFPREGSDGFWLRLLVCGAVISAICLLAGTACAIWALVQRWAYDRVTGDPFH
;
A
#
# COMPACT_ATOMS: atom_id res chain seq x y z
N MET A 1 14.89 27.61 -11.87
CA MET A 1 13.72 26.80 -11.49
C MET A 1 13.87 25.38 -12.03
N GLY A 2 14.94 24.68 -11.65
CA GLY A 2 15.35 23.42 -12.32
C GLY A 2 15.28 22.17 -11.46
N GLU A 3 14.69 22.23 -10.27
CA GLU A 3 14.85 21.19 -9.25
C GLU A 3 13.53 20.65 -8.65
N ILE A 4 12.37 21.01 -9.20
CA ILE A 4 11.09 20.81 -8.49
C ILE A 4 10.19 19.71 -9.10
N LEU A 5 10.45 19.26 -10.33
CA LEU A 5 9.63 18.25 -10.98
C LEU A 5 10.39 16.91 -11.03
N LYS A 6 10.43 16.23 -9.88
CA LYS A 6 10.87 14.82 -9.82
C LYS A 6 9.84 13.98 -10.58
N GLU A 7 10.30 13.13 -11.50
CA GLU A 7 9.41 12.23 -12.24
C GLU A 7 8.62 11.37 -11.24
N PRO A 8 7.28 11.36 -11.33
CA PRO A 8 6.46 10.57 -10.41
C PRO A 8 6.75 9.08 -10.55
N ASP A 9 6.72 8.37 -9.41
CA ASP A 9 6.98 6.93 -9.36
C ASP A 9 6.06 6.17 -10.33
N ALA A 10 6.55 5.07 -10.89
CA ALA A 10 5.70 4.18 -11.67
C ALA A 10 4.51 3.68 -10.80
N PRO A 11 3.30 3.52 -11.37
CA PRO A 11 2.10 3.15 -10.59
C PRO A 11 2.27 1.87 -9.78
N TRP A 12 3.01 0.89 -10.32
CA TRP A 12 3.34 -0.36 -9.63
C TRP A 12 4.28 -0.14 -8.42
N ILE A 13 5.22 0.79 -8.50
CA ILE A 13 6.12 1.13 -7.40
C ILE A 13 5.34 1.85 -6.30
N ALA A 14 4.45 2.79 -6.66
CA ALA A 14 3.57 3.47 -5.72
C ALA A 14 2.60 2.48 -5.05
N PHE A 15 2.07 1.51 -5.81
CA PHE A 15 1.27 0.40 -5.27
C PHE A 15 2.05 -0.40 -4.22
N LEU A 16 3.25 -0.85 -4.53
CA LEU A 16 4.07 -1.65 -3.62
C LEU A 16 4.47 -0.86 -2.36
N LYS A 17 4.77 0.44 -2.49
CA LYS A 17 5.03 1.32 -1.35
C LYS A 17 3.80 1.45 -0.45
N GLY A 18 2.63 1.68 -1.04
CA GLY A 18 1.37 1.78 -0.31
C GLY A 18 1.01 0.47 0.39
N ALA A 19 0.93 -0.62 -0.37
CA ALA A 19 0.57 -1.95 0.13
C ALA A 19 1.60 -2.47 1.15
N GLY A 20 2.89 -2.31 0.90
CA GLY A 20 3.96 -2.72 1.79
C GLY A 20 3.99 -1.90 3.09
N GLY A 21 3.79 -0.58 2.99
CA GLY A 21 3.68 0.30 4.15
C GLY A 21 2.50 -0.07 5.06
N THR A 22 1.33 -0.32 4.48
CA THR A 22 0.17 -0.77 5.26
C THR A 22 0.33 -2.19 5.81
N ALA A 23 0.98 -3.09 5.07
CA ALA A 23 1.26 -4.43 5.56
C ALA A 23 2.18 -4.40 6.78
N ALA A 24 3.20 -3.54 6.78
CA ALA A 24 4.07 -3.35 7.94
C ALA A 24 3.32 -2.70 9.12
N ALA A 25 2.53 -1.66 8.88
CA ALA A 25 1.82 -0.93 9.93
C ALA A 25 0.72 -1.76 10.61
N VAL A 26 -0.02 -2.56 9.84
CA VAL A 26 -1.17 -3.33 10.35
C VAL A 26 -0.78 -4.78 10.63
N GLY A 27 0.04 -5.40 9.78
CA GLY A 27 0.43 -6.79 9.92
C GLY A 27 1.33 -7.05 11.12
N LEU A 28 2.30 -6.17 11.40
CA LEU A 28 3.26 -6.35 12.50
C LEU A 28 2.59 -6.38 13.89
N PRO A 29 1.69 -5.45 14.26
CA PRO A 29 0.99 -5.53 15.55
C PRO A 29 0.06 -6.75 15.64
N VAL A 30 -0.57 -7.16 14.54
CA VAL A 30 -1.43 -8.37 14.51
C VAL A 30 -0.60 -9.65 14.70
N LEU A 31 0.58 -9.73 14.08
CA LEU A 31 1.50 -10.86 14.22
C LEU A 31 2.04 -10.98 15.65
N VAL A 32 2.40 -9.84 16.25
CA VAL A 32 2.76 -9.78 17.67
C VAL A 32 1.58 -10.23 18.53
N HIS A 33 0.36 -9.75 18.27
CA HIS A 33 -0.80 -10.18 19.04
C HIS A 33 -1.09 -11.68 18.95
N LEU A 34 -0.93 -12.28 17.76
CA LEU A 34 -1.13 -13.71 17.53
C LEU A 34 -0.05 -14.58 18.20
N LEU A 35 1.20 -14.09 18.30
CA LEU A 35 2.31 -14.84 18.90
C LEU A 35 2.30 -14.82 20.44
N PHE A 36 1.79 -13.75 21.04
CA PHE A 36 1.86 -13.51 22.49
C PHE A 36 0.55 -13.80 23.24
N PHE A 37 -0.58 -14.04 22.56
CA PHE A 37 -1.82 -14.45 23.22
C PHE A 37 -1.83 -15.94 23.61
N PRO A 38 -2.45 -16.30 24.76
CA PRO A 38 -2.60 -17.69 25.16
C PRO A 38 -3.31 -18.50 24.07
N ARG A 39 -2.75 -19.69 23.83
CA ARG A 39 -3.11 -20.59 22.73
C ARG A 39 -4.54 -21.09 22.91
N GLU A 40 -5.51 -20.43 22.27
CA GLU A 40 -6.78 -21.06 21.93
C GLU A 40 -6.45 -22.31 21.09
N GLY A 41 -7.26 -23.37 21.21
CA GLY A 41 -7.01 -24.63 20.51
C GLY A 41 -6.67 -24.44 19.02
N SER A 42 -5.91 -25.38 18.44
CA SER A 42 -5.42 -25.39 17.04
C SER A 42 -6.33 -24.65 16.05
N ASP A 43 -7.62 -24.96 16.07
CA ASP A 43 -8.58 -24.50 15.07
C ASP A 43 -8.94 -23.01 15.24
N GLY A 44 -8.98 -22.50 16.47
CA GLY A 44 -9.22 -21.08 16.76
C GLY A 44 -8.05 -20.20 16.30
N PHE A 45 -6.82 -20.68 16.45
CA PHE A 45 -5.63 -20.00 15.93
C PHE A 45 -5.68 -19.87 14.40
N TRP A 46 -5.96 -20.96 13.68
CA TRP A 46 -6.03 -20.95 12.22
C TRP A 46 -7.16 -20.08 11.69
N LEU A 47 -8.35 -20.13 12.31
CA LEU A 47 -9.47 -19.28 11.94
C LEU A 47 -9.13 -17.80 12.12
N ARG A 48 -8.51 -17.45 13.25
CA ARG A 48 -8.11 -16.06 13.55
C ARG A 48 -7.01 -15.58 12.62
N LEU A 49 -6.04 -16.44 12.29
CA LEU A 49 -5.00 -16.14 11.31
C LEU A 49 -5.59 -15.86 9.92
N LEU A 50 -6.54 -16.69 9.46
CA LEU A 50 -7.20 -16.51 8.17
C LEU A 50 -8.03 -15.21 8.11
N VAL A 51 -8.83 -14.93 9.14
CA VAL A 51 -9.64 -13.71 9.20
C VAL A 51 -8.75 -12.47 9.26
N CYS A 52 -7.74 -12.46 10.15
CA CYS A 52 -6.80 -11.36 10.23
C CYS A 52 -6.02 -11.17 8.93
N GLY A 53 -5.56 -12.26 8.32
CA GLY A 53 -4.90 -12.25 7.01
C GLY A 53 -5.78 -11.62 5.94
N ALA A 54 -7.05 -12.04 5.83
CA ALA A 54 -7.99 -11.51 4.85
C ALA A 54 -8.24 -10.00 5.03
N VAL A 55 -8.42 -9.53 6.26
CA VAL A 55 -8.61 -8.11 6.56
C VAL A 55 -7.36 -7.30 6.19
N ILE A 56 -6.17 -7.77 6.58
CA ILE A 56 -4.90 -7.10 6.24
C ILE A 56 -4.72 -7.05 4.73
N SER A 57 -4.95 -8.15 4.02
CA SER A 57 -4.85 -8.19 2.56
C SER A 57 -5.80 -7.21 1.89
N ALA A 58 -7.06 -7.12 2.35
CA ALA A 58 -8.02 -6.16 1.82
C ALA A 58 -7.57 -4.71 2.02
N ILE A 59 -7.09 -4.36 3.22
CA ILE A 59 -6.59 -3.01 3.52
C ILE A 59 -5.35 -2.69 2.67
N CYS A 60 -4.41 -3.63 2.52
CA CYS A 60 -3.23 -3.44 1.69
C CYS A 60 -3.57 -3.25 0.21
N LEU A 61 -4.55 -3.98 -0.31
CA LEU A 61 -5.03 -3.81 -1.68
C LEU A 61 -5.67 -2.44 -1.88
N LEU A 62 -6.52 -1.99 -0.94
CA LEU A 62 -7.14 -0.66 -1.01
C LEU A 62 -6.11 0.47 -0.93
N ALA A 63 -5.13 0.35 -0.03
CA ALA A 63 -4.07 1.35 0.10
C ALA A 63 -3.14 1.37 -1.12
N GLY A 64 -2.71 0.20 -1.60
CA GLY A 64 -1.89 0.09 -2.79
C GLY A 64 -2.60 0.65 -4.03
N THR A 65 -3.87 0.31 -4.23
CA THR A 65 -4.66 0.84 -5.37
C THR A 65 -4.86 2.34 -5.29
N ALA A 66 -5.15 2.90 -4.11
CA ALA A 66 -5.23 4.34 -3.92
C ALA A 66 -3.90 5.05 -4.25
N CYS A 67 -2.77 4.51 -3.80
CA CYS A 67 -1.45 5.05 -4.14
C CYS A 67 -1.13 4.94 -5.63
N ALA A 68 -1.53 3.85 -6.29
CA ALA A 68 -1.36 3.67 -7.73
C ALA A 68 -2.18 4.67 -8.54
N ILE A 69 -3.44 4.89 -8.14
CA ILE A 69 -4.32 5.90 -8.76
C ILE A 69 -3.73 7.29 -8.58
N TRP A 70 -3.24 7.61 -7.37
CA TRP A 70 -2.60 8.89 -7.10
C TRP A 70 -1.35 9.11 -7.97
N ALA A 71 -0.50 8.10 -8.13
CA ALA A 71 0.67 8.17 -9.00
C ALA A 71 0.29 8.36 -10.48
N LEU A 72 -0.78 7.72 -10.95
CA LEU A 72 -1.31 7.95 -12.30
C LEU A 72 -1.78 9.40 -12.50
N VAL A 73 -2.49 9.97 -11.52
CA VAL A 73 -2.94 11.37 -11.56
C VAL A 73 -1.74 12.32 -11.58
N GLN A 74 -0.72 12.07 -10.75
CA GLN A 74 0.51 12.86 -10.74
C GLN A 74 1.27 12.79 -12.06
N ARG A 75 1.35 11.60 -12.67
CA ARG A 75 2.00 11.43 -13.97
C ARG A 75 1.24 12.12 -15.09
N TRP A 76 -0.09 12.04 -15.08
CA TRP A 76 -0.91 12.77 -16.05
C TRP A 76 -0.79 14.29 -15.91
N ALA A 77 -0.73 14.80 -14.68
CA ALA A 77 -0.47 16.22 -14.43
C ALA A 77 0.94 16.64 -14.87
N TYR A 78 1.95 15.80 -14.60
CA TYR A 78 3.32 16.00 -15.07
C TYR A 78 3.37 16.06 -16.60
N ASP A 79 2.80 15.08 -17.28
CA ASP A 79 2.77 15.00 -18.74
C ASP A 79 2.08 16.22 -19.37
N ARG A 80 1.03 16.77 -18.75
CA ARG A 80 0.41 18.03 -19.19
C ARG A 80 1.31 19.24 -19.03
N VAL A 81 2.04 19.34 -17.91
CA VAL A 81 2.92 20.48 -17.64
C VAL A 81 4.21 20.42 -18.49
N THR A 82 4.72 19.23 -18.76
CA THR A 82 5.91 19.04 -19.61
C THR A 82 5.60 18.90 -21.09
N GLY A 83 4.36 18.58 -21.45
CA GLY A 83 3.88 18.36 -22.82
C GLY A 83 3.50 19.63 -23.59
N ASP A 84 3.36 20.78 -22.91
CA ASP A 84 3.17 22.09 -23.55
C ASP A 84 4.41 22.99 -23.35
N PRO A 85 5.53 22.81 -24.08
CA PRO A 85 6.61 23.78 -24.01
C PRO A 85 6.24 25.07 -24.75
N PHE A 86 5.68 24.99 -25.96
CA PHE A 86 5.44 26.16 -26.82
C PHE A 86 4.42 25.83 -27.94
N HIS A 87 3.16 26.18 -27.75
CA HIS A 87 2.23 26.50 -28.83
C HIS A 87 1.58 27.86 -28.55
#